data_AF-A0A9E4TI48-F1
#
_entry.id   AF-A0A9E4TI48-F1
#
_cell.length_a   1.000
_cell.length_b   1.000
_cell.length_c   1.000
_cell.angle_alpha   90.00
_cell.angle_beta   90.00
_cell.angle_gamma   90.00
#
_symmetry.space_group_name_H-M   'P 1'
#
loop_
_entity.id
_entity.type
_entity.pdbx_description
1 polymer ?
#
loop_
_entity_poly.entity_id
_entity_poly.type
_entity_poly.pdbx_seq_one_letter_code
_entity_poly.pdbx_strand_id
1 'polypeptide(L)' 'FHRPAPDSEWLLCDYESPIAHAGLVGSQGRIWSEDGRLIASGGAQCLSIPNPRPPAEPTDAQQQNA' A
#
# COMPACT_ATOMS: atom_id res chain seq x y z
N PHE A 1 -15.36 8.99 5.63
CA PHE A 1 -14.72 10.05 6.43
C PHE A 1 -15.57 10.29 7.67
N HIS A 2 -14.93 10.47 8.83
CA HIS A 2 -15.64 10.64 10.10
C HIS A 2 -15.53 12.07 10.62
N ARG A 3 -14.32 12.64 10.58
CA ARG A 3 -14.03 14.00 11.09
C ARG A 3 -12.89 14.64 10.30
N PRO A 4 -12.83 15.98 10.20
CA PRO A 4 -11.65 16.69 9.73
C PRO A 4 -10.57 16.76 10.84
N ALA A 5 -9.30 16.85 10.44
CA ALA A 5 -8.17 17.06 11.33
C ALA A 5 -7.22 18.13 10.74
N PRO A 6 -7.67 19.40 10.61
CA PRO A 6 -6.89 20.44 9.96
C PRO A 6 -5.64 20.85 10.74
N ASP A 7 -5.65 20.63 12.06
CA ASP A 7 -4.55 20.99 12.96
C ASP A 7 -3.57 19.82 13.18
N SER A 8 -3.86 18.63 12.64
CA SER A 8 -2.92 17.51 12.69
C SER A 8 -1.90 17.66 11.57
N GLU A 9 -0.64 17.84 11.93
CA GLU A 9 0.46 17.88 10.96
C GLU A 9 0.65 16.50 10.32
N TRP A 10 0.54 15.44 11.13
CA TRP A 10 0.66 14.06 10.68
C TRP A 10 -0.63 13.26 10.91
N LEU A 11 -0.83 12.26 10.03
CA LEU A 11 -1.86 11.25 10.19
C LEU A 11 -1.21 9.87 10.14
N LEU A 12 -1.59 9.00 11.07
CA LEU A 12 -1.22 7.59 11.02
C LEU A 12 -2.20 6.84 10.12
N CYS A 13 -1.68 6.25 9.05
CA CYS A 13 -2.41 5.31 8.21
C CYS A 13 -2.10 3.88 8.65
N ASP A 14 -3.06 3.25 9.31
CA ASP A 14 -2.98 1.86 9.77
C ASP A 14 -3.83 0.98 8.84
N TYR A 15 -3.18 0.11 8.07
CA TYR A 15 -3.82 -0.74 7.07
C TYR A 15 -3.35 -2.18 7.18
N GLU A 16 -4.28 -3.10 6.95
CA GLU A 16 -4.03 -4.53 6.86
C GLU A 16 -4.66 -5.11 5.60
N SER A 17 -4.12 -6.23 5.12
CA SER A 17 -4.66 -6.98 3.97
C SER A 17 -4.75 -8.45 4.34
N PRO A 18 -5.85 -8.87 4.99
CA PRO A 18 -5.96 -10.22 5.56
C PRO A 18 -6.11 -11.31 4.49
N ILE A 19 -6.52 -10.93 3.27
CA ILE A 19 -6.75 -11.87 2.17
C ILE A 19 -6.09 -11.33 0.88
N ALA A 20 -5.24 -12.17 0.31
CA ALA A 20 -4.66 -12.00 -1.02
C ALA A 20 -4.79 -13.33 -1.77
N HIS A 21 -5.58 -13.36 -2.84
CA HIS A 21 -5.80 -14.60 -3.61
C HIS A 21 -6.18 -14.29 -5.05
N ALA A 22 -5.78 -15.19 -5.97
CA ALA A 22 -6.13 -15.13 -7.39
C ALA A 22 -5.88 -13.76 -8.05
N GLY A 23 -4.79 -13.10 -7.68
CA GLY A 23 -4.41 -11.80 -8.25
C GLY A 23 -5.18 -10.59 -7.69
N LEU A 24 -5.97 -10.77 -6.63
CA LEU A 24 -6.66 -9.69 -5.94
C LEU A 24 -6.21 -9.62 -4.49
N VAL A 25 -5.91 -8.41 -4.02
CA VAL A 25 -5.60 -8.12 -2.62
C VAL A 25 -6.68 -7.19 -2.08
N GLY A 26 -7.36 -7.62 -1.01
CA GLY A 26 -8.31 -6.79 -0.28
C GLY A 26 -7.65 -6.16 0.93
N SER A 27 -7.83 -4.86 1.13
CA SER A 27 -7.30 -4.14 2.27
C SER A 27 -8.38 -3.35 3.01
N GLN A 28 -8.16 -3.19 4.31
CA GLN A 28 -8.94 -2.29 5.15
C GLN A 28 -8.00 -1.47 6.01
N GLY A 29 -8.42 -0.26 6.37
CA GLY A 29 -7.59 0.60 7.20
C GLY A 29 -8.34 1.71 7.90
N ARG A 30 -7.59 2.34 8.79
CA ARG A 30 -8.01 3.44 9.65
C ARG A 30 -6.95 4.54 9.55
N ILE A 31 -7.43 5.78 9.55
CA ILE A 31 -6.59 6.98 9.56
C ILE A 31 -6.82 7.67 10.90
N TRP A 32 -5.74 7.91 11.62
CA TRP A 32 -5.74 8.49 12.96
C TRP A 32 -4.96 9.80 12.98
N SER A 33 -5.41 10.77 13.77
CA SER A 33 -4.61 11.93 14.15
C SER A 33 -3.56 11.55 15.20
N GLU A 34 -2.55 12.40 15.40
CA GLU A 34 -1.49 12.22 16.40
C GLU A 34 -2.02 12.08 17.84
N ASP A 35 -3.14 12.74 18.16
CA ASP A 35 -3.81 12.63 19.46
C ASP A 35 -4.74 11.41 19.58
N GLY A 36 -4.69 10.49 18.61
CA GLY A 36 -5.37 9.20 18.65
C GLY A 36 -6.85 9.23 18.22
N ARG A 37 -7.32 10.30 17.57
CA ARG A 37 -8.71 10.36 17.09
C ARG A 37 -8.84 9.69 15.72
N LEU A 38 -9.91 8.91 15.53
CA LEU A 38 -10.23 8.29 14.25
C LEU A 38 -10.80 9.32 13.26
N ILE A 39 -10.07 9.59 12.18
CA ILE A 39 -10.39 10.58 11.15
C ILE A 39 -11.17 9.95 10.01
N ALA A 40 -10.76 8.75 9.58
CA ALA A 40 -11.43 7.99 8.54
C ALA A 40 -11.21 6.48 8.73
N SER A 41 -12.10 5.69 8.14
CA SER A 41 -11.89 4.27 7.87
C SER A 41 -12.25 4.01 6.42
N GLY A 42 -11.62 3.03 5.81
CA GLY A 42 -11.83 2.70 4.41
C GLY A 42 -11.33 1.32 4.05
N GLY A 43 -11.66 0.90 2.85
CA GLY A 43 -11.11 -0.30 2.22
C GLY A 43 -10.68 0.00 0.81
N ALA A 44 -9.77 -0.82 0.31
CA ALA A 44 -9.34 -0.80 -1.08
C ALA A 44 -9.19 -2.21 -1.61
N GLN A 45 -9.15 -2.33 -2.93
CA GLN A 45 -8.80 -3.56 -3.60
C GLN A 45 -7.75 -3.25 -4.65
N CYS A 46 -6.73 -4.09 -4.72
CA CYS A 46 -5.63 -3.97 -5.67
C CYS A 46 -5.54 -5.23 -6.52
N LEU A 47 -5.35 -5.04 -7.83
CA LEU A 47 -4.90 -6.12 -8.69
C LEU A 47 -3.40 -6.32 -8.47
N SER A 48 -3.02 -7.52 -8.06
CA SER A 48 -1.65 -7.95 -7.84
C SER A 48 -1.40 -9.20 -8.69
N ILE A 49 -1.24 -8.97 -9.99
CA ILE A 49 -0.99 -10.02 -10.99
C ILE A 49 0.44 -9.94 -11.50
N PRO A 50 1.06 -11.07 -11.90
CA PRO A 50 2.38 -11.04 -12.54
C PRO A 50 2.37 -10.13 -13.77
N ASN A 51 3.44 -9.36 -13.94
CA ASN A 51 3.65 -8.64 -15.19
C ASN A 51 3.86 -9.67 -16.31
N PRO A 52 3.03 -9.68 -17.37
CA PRO A 52 3.16 -10.65 -18.47
C PRO A 52 4.44 -10.46 -19.30
N ARG A 53 5.13 -9.32 -19.15
CA ARG A 53 6.44 -9.06 -19.75
C ARG A 53 7.47 -8.83 -18.65
N PRO A 54 8.14 -9.87 -18.15
CA PRO A 54 9.19 -9.68 -17.16
C PRO A 54 10.27 -8.73 -17.72
N PRO A 55 10.96 -7.97 -16.86
CA PRO A 55 12.12 -7.20 -17.29
C PRO A 55 13.12 -8.14 -17.97
N ALA A 56 13.80 -7.65 -19.01
CA ALA A 56 14.86 -8.42 -19.66
C ALA A 56 15.87 -8.86 -18.60
N GLU A 57 16.31 -10.12 -18.67
CA GLU A 57 17.37 -10.59 -17.79
C GLU A 57 18.60 -9.68 -18.00
N PRO A 58 19.25 -9.22 -16.92
CA PRO A 58 20.51 -8.49 -17.06
C PRO A 58 21.50 -9.42 -17.77
N THR A 59 21.91 -9.04 -18.97
CA THR A 59 22.89 -9.79 -19.74
C THR A 59 24.21 -9.83 -18.97
N ASP A 60 24.89 -10.97 -18.98
CA ASP A 60 26.17 -11.23 -18.28
C ASP A 60 27.23 -10.13 -18.50
N ALA A 61 27.13 -9.36 -19.59
CA ALA A 61 27.98 -8.22 -19.90
C ALA A 61 27.94 -7.08 -18.85
N GLN A 62 26.91 -6.98 -18.00
CA GLN A 62 26.84 -5.95 -16.93
C GLN A 62 27.52 -6.37 -15.62
N GLN A 63 27.88 -7.65 -15.42
CA GLN A 63 28.53 -8.12 -14.20
C GLN A 63 30.07 -8.02 -14.23
N GLN A 64 30.69 -7.84 -15.40
CA GLN A 64 32.16 -7.84 -15.56
C GLN A 64 32.85 -6.51 -15.24
N ASN A 65 32.11 -5.47 -14.85
CA ASN A 65 32.66 -4.14 -14.52
C ASN A 65 32.41 -3.69 -13.07
N ALA A 66 32.24 -4.64 -12.14
CA ALA A 66 32.18 -4.36 -10.70
C ALA A 66 33.48 -4.74 -9.99
#